data_AF-A0A7R9XY94-F1
#
_entry.id   AF-A0A7R9XY94-F1
#
_cell.length_a   1.000
_cell.length_b   1.000
_cell.length_c   1.000
_cell.angle_alpha   90.00
_cell.angle_beta   90.00
_cell.angle_gamma   90.00
#
_symmetry.space_group_name_H-M   'P 1'
#
loop_
_entity.id
_entity.type
_entity.pdbx_description
1 polymer ?
#
loop_
_entity_poly.entity_id
_entity_poly.type
_entity_poly.pdbx_seq_one_letter_code
_entity_poly.pdbx_strand_id
1 'polypeptide(L)'
;VAVKVDTTSNKLTVSNTEEKYTTKVFDADCDQAVDVASFHWTNYVVCGYKGVFDFLKESGRAKPPEVGLKIIVDGKVPTGSGLSSSSALTCAAAVAVMAALNLDFTKTEVADFACKCERHCGMQSGGMDQAISIMGQSGVAKLVDFNPVRATDVQLPEGSVFL
;
A
#
# COMPACT_ATOMS: atom_id res chain seq x y z
N VAL A 1 -6.92 -3.81 -6.31
CA VAL A 1 -5.69 -3.77 -7.12
C VAL A 1 -5.44 -5.16 -7.69
N ALA A 2 -5.21 -5.25 -8.99
CA ALA A 2 -4.74 -6.48 -9.63
C ALA A 2 -3.37 -6.23 -10.24
N VAL A 3 -2.52 -7.26 -10.22
CA VAL A 3 -1.12 -7.17 -10.65
C VAL A 3 -0.74 -8.39 -11.49
N LYS A 4 0.08 -8.15 -12.51
CA LYS A 4 0.68 -9.18 -13.35
C LYS A 4 2.17 -8.95 -13.45
N VAL A 5 2.96 -10.01 -13.26
CA VAL A 5 4.40 -10.01 -13.53
C VAL A 5 4.63 -10.00 -15.04
N ASP A 6 5.49 -9.11 -15.51
CA ASP A 6 5.94 -9.00 -16.88
C ASP A 6 7.45 -9.25 -16.95
N THR A 7 7.84 -10.50 -17.22
CA THR A 7 9.24 -10.92 -17.33
C THR A 7 9.92 -10.43 -18.59
N THR A 8 9.19 -9.83 -19.53
CA THR A 8 9.72 -9.33 -20.80
C THR A 8 10.07 -7.84 -20.77
N SER A 9 9.77 -7.16 -19.65
CA SER A 9 9.90 -5.73 -19.48
C SER A 9 10.54 -5.42 -18.13
N ASN A 10 11.23 -4.30 -18.04
CA ASN A 10 11.74 -3.72 -16.79
C ASN A 10 10.88 -2.52 -16.34
N LYS A 11 9.59 -2.51 -16.70
CA LYS A 11 8.71 -1.37 -16.47
C LYS A 11 7.61 -1.70 -15.45
N LEU A 12 7.26 -0.69 -14.66
CA LEU A 12 6.09 -0.66 -13.81
C LEU A 12 5.00 0.16 -14.50
N THR A 13 4.01 -0.51 -15.10
CA THR A 13 2.84 0.15 -15.70
C THR A 13 1.72 0.21 -14.68
N VAL A 14 1.22 1.42 -14.40
CA VAL A 14 0.15 1.66 -13.42
C VAL A 14 -1.04 2.31 -14.11
N SER A 15 -2.16 1.59 -14.17
CA SER A 15 -3.40 2.01 -14.80
C SER A 15 -4.57 2.00 -13.83
N ASN A 16 -5.63 2.73 -14.17
CA ASN A 16 -6.86 2.79 -13.40
C ASN A 16 -8.05 2.41 -14.28
N THR A 17 -9.13 1.89 -13.67
CA THR A 17 -10.39 1.60 -14.36
C THR A 17 -11.21 2.87 -14.64
N GLU A 18 -11.03 3.94 -13.86
CA GLU A 18 -11.65 5.24 -14.11
C GLU A 18 -10.78 6.11 -15.04
N GLU A 19 -11.35 6.61 -16.13
CA GLU A 19 -10.63 7.39 -17.15
C GLU A 19 -9.98 8.69 -16.63
N LYS A 20 -10.54 9.28 -15.56
CA LYS A 20 -10.01 10.50 -14.94
C LYS A 20 -8.61 10.30 -14.34
N TYR A 21 -8.23 9.06 -14.01
CA TYR A 21 -6.93 8.71 -13.46
C TYR A 21 -6.03 8.18 -14.57
N THR A 22 -5.18 9.06 -15.11
CA THR A 22 -4.30 8.72 -16.24
C THR A 22 -3.26 7.67 -15.86
N THR A 23 -2.92 6.82 -16.84
CA THR A 23 -1.88 5.79 -16.69
C THR A 23 -0.49 6.41 -16.70
N LYS A 24 0.41 5.89 -15.86
CA LYS A 24 1.86 6.19 -15.95
C LYS A 24 2.67 4.90 -16.02
N VAL A 25 3.85 5.02 -16.63
CA VAL A 25 4.85 3.95 -16.71
C VAL A 25 6.13 4.44 -16.07
N PHE A 26 6.69 3.63 -15.19
CA PHE A 26 7.93 3.87 -14.48
C PHE A 26 8.93 2.78 -14.80
N ASP A 27 10.20 3.01 -14.51
CA ASP A 27 11.18 1.93 -14.44
C ASP A 27 10.90 1.07 -13.20
N ALA A 28 11.11 -0.25 -13.31
CA ALA A 28 10.97 -1.20 -12.20
C ALA A 28 12.19 -1.14 -11.26
N ASP A 29 12.60 0.08 -10.89
CA ASP A 29 13.73 0.35 -9.99
C ASP A 29 13.22 0.58 -8.57
N CYS A 30 13.74 -0.19 -7.59
CA CYS A 30 13.35 -0.06 -6.18
C CYS A 30 13.90 1.20 -5.50
N ASP A 31 14.95 1.79 -6.06
CA ASP A 31 15.60 3.00 -5.55
C ASP A 31 15.09 4.28 -6.24
N GLN A 32 14.10 4.15 -7.14
CA GLN A 32 13.54 5.30 -7.84
C GLN A 32 12.96 6.35 -6.88
N ALA A 33 13.20 7.62 -7.21
CA ALA A 33 12.59 8.74 -6.49
C ALA A 33 11.11 8.87 -6.83
N VAL A 34 10.29 9.24 -5.84
CA VAL A 34 8.89 9.58 -6.06
C VAL A 34 8.79 11.05 -6.44
N ASP A 35 8.18 11.35 -7.58
CA ASP A 35 7.91 12.71 -8.02
C ASP A 35 6.74 13.33 -7.25
N VAL A 36 7.02 13.70 -6.00
CA VAL A 36 6.07 14.32 -5.07
C VAL A 36 5.52 15.66 -5.58
N ALA A 37 6.25 16.36 -6.46
CA ALA A 37 5.84 17.65 -7.00
C ALA A 37 4.70 17.51 -8.02
N SER A 38 4.57 16.36 -8.69
CA SER A 38 3.49 16.12 -9.66
C SER A 38 2.11 15.92 -9.03
N PHE A 39 2.04 15.65 -7.72
CA PHE A 39 0.79 15.27 -7.02
C PHE A 39 -0.02 14.17 -7.70
N HIS A 40 0.64 13.33 -8.50
CA HIS A 40 -0.05 12.32 -9.31
C HIS A 40 -0.46 11.11 -8.46
N TRP A 41 -1.66 10.57 -8.70
CA TRP A 41 -2.23 9.47 -7.89
C TRP A 41 -1.34 8.21 -7.87
N THR A 42 -0.59 7.96 -8.95
CA THR A 42 0.34 6.82 -9.05
C THR A 42 1.49 6.90 -8.06
N ASN A 43 1.77 8.07 -7.47
CA ASN A 43 2.81 8.21 -6.46
C ASN A 43 2.56 7.26 -5.28
N TYR A 44 1.30 7.09 -4.86
CA TYR A 44 0.94 6.14 -3.79
C TYR A 44 1.27 4.69 -4.16
N VAL A 45 1.13 4.33 -5.45
CA VAL A 45 1.49 2.99 -5.94
C VAL A 45 3.01 2.80 -5.95
N VAL A 46 3.76 3.81 -6.39
CA VAL A 46 5.23 3.79 -6.36
C VAL A 46 5.75 3.76 -4.92
N CYS A 47 5.14 4.53 -4.01
CA CYS A 47 5.43 4.49 -2.57
C CYS A 47 5.23 3.06 -2.01
N GLY A 48 4.13 2.39 -2.35
CA GLY A 48 3.89 0.99 -1.98
C GLY A 48 4.92 0.01 -2.56
N TYR A 49 5.26 0.16 -3.85
CA TYR A 49 6.29 -0.66 -4.52
C TYR A 49 7.66 -0.49 -3.85
N LYS A 50 8.13 0.74 -3.74
CA LYS A 50 9.40 1.09 -3.09
C LYS A 50 9.45 0.57 -1.65
N GLY A 51 8.34 0.71 -0.93
CA GLY A 51 8.22 0.30 0.45
C GLY A 51 8.50 -1.16 0.74
N VAL A 52 8.08 -2.04 -0.16
CA VAL A 52 8.37 -3.48 -0.07
C VAL A 52 9.88 -3.74 -0.11
N PHE A 53 10.61 -3.06 -1.00
CA PHE A 53 12.06 -3.24 -1.12
C PHE A 53 12.85 -2.58 0.01
N ASP A 54 12.41 -1.40 0.46
CA ASP A 54 12.99 -0.74 1.63
C ASP A 54 12.88 -1.66 2.87
N PHE A 55 11.70 -2.27 3.08
CA PHE A 55 11.50 -3.22 4.17
C PHE A 55 12.38 -4.48 4.04
N LEU A 56 12.51 -5.05 2.83
CA LEU A 56 13.41 -6.20 2.61
C LEU A 56 14.86 -5.86 2.98
N LYS A 57 15.33 -4.66 2.59
CA LYS A 57 16.67 -4.16 2.88
C LYS A 57 16.89 -3.95 4.37
N GLU A 58 15.95 -3.30 5.05
CA GLU A 58 16.01 -3.05 6.51
C GLU A 58 15.95 -4.33 7.33
N SER A 59 15.15 -5.32 6.90
CA SER A 59 14.99 -6.60 7.59
C SER A 59 16.06 -7.63 7.25
N GLY A 60 17.00 -7.31 6.34
CA GLY A 60 18.05 -8.23 5.89
C GLY A 60 17.53 -9.43 5.08
N ARG A 61 16.31 -9.35 4.54
CA ARG A 61 15.71 -10.40 3.71
C ARG A 61 16.24 -10.33 2.28
N ALA A 62 16.27 -11.48 1.60
CA ALA A 62 16.77 -11.56 0.23
C ALA A 62 15.92 -10.70 -0.72
N LYS A 63 16.59 -9.89 -1.54
CA LYS A 63 15.94 -9.11 -2.60
C LYS A 63 15.53 -10.06 -3.75
N PRO A 64 14.25 -10.06 -4.17
CA PRO A 64 13.83 -10.82 -5.35
C PRO A 64 14.37 -10.18 -6.64
N PRO A 65 14.37 -10.90 -7.78
CA PRO A 65 14.76 -10.34 -9.07
C PRO A 65 13.91 -9.11 -9.44
N GLU A 66 14.54 -8.12 -10.06
CA GLU A 66 13.81 -7.00 -10.65
C GLU A 66 13.05 -7.48 -11.89
N VAL A 67 11.73 -7.36 -11.84
CA VAL A 67 10.81 -7.76 -12.91
C VAL A 67 9.83 -6.62 -13.17
N GLY A 68 9.41 -6.47 -14.42
CA GLY A 68 8.33 -5.55 -14.76
C GLY A 68 7.01 -5.98 -14.13
N LEU A 69 6.15 -5.01 -13.84
CA LEU A 69 4.82 -5.22 -13.27
C LEU A 69 3.79 -4.41 -14.03
N LYS A 70 2.63 -5.02 -14.29
CA LYS A 70 1.43 -4.33 -14.78
C LYS A 70 0.41 -4.32 -13.66
N ILE A 71 0.06 -3.13 -13.20
CA ILE A 71 -0.85 -2.91 -12.08
C ILE A 71 -2.08 -2.18 -12.60
N ILE A 72 -3.26 -2.72 -12.30
CA ILE A 72 -4.53 -2.03 -12.52
C ILE A 72 -5.24 -1.81 -11.18
N VAL A 73 -5.69 -0.57 -10.99
CA VAL A 73 -6.35 -0.11 -9.78
C VAL A 73 -7.81 0.19 -10.08
N ASP A 74 -8.68 -0.32 -9.21
CA ASP A 74 -10.09 0.02 -9.13
C ASP A 74 -10.36 0.31 -7.65
N GLY A 75 -11.23 1.27 -7.35
CA GLY A 75 -11.48 1.71 -5.99
C GLY A 75 -12.84 2.37 -5.84
N LYS A 76 -13.49 2.12 -4.70
CA LYS A 76 -14.75 2.77 -4.32
C LYS A 76 -14.58 3.80 -3.21
N VAL A 77 -13.35 3.97 -2.69
CA VAL A 77 -13.07 4.93 -1.61
C VAL A 77 -13.12 6.34 -2.19
N PRO A 78 -14.09 7.18 -1.78
CA PRO A 78 -14.25 8.49 -2.36
C PRO A 78 -13.08 9.40 -1.96
N THR A 79 -12.55 10.14 -2.94
CA THR A 79 -11.45 11.08 -2.72
C THR A 79 -11.87 12.19 -1.76
N GLY A 80 -11.02 12.53 -0.79
CA GLY A 80 -11.24 13.65 0.13
C GLY A 80 -12.32 13.43 1.20
N SER A 81 -12.83 12.20 1.36
CA SER A 81 -13.87 11.86 2.34
C SER A 81 -13.38 11.71 3.78
N GLY A 82 -12.08 11.87 4.04
CA GLY A 82 -11.48 11.52 5.33
C GLY A 82 -11.42 10.01 5.58
N LEU A 83 -11.73 9.17 4.58
CA LEU A 83 -11.63 7.70 4.65
C LEU A 83 -10.28 7.16 4.17
N SER A 84 -9.24 8.00 4.22
CA SER A 84 -7.84 7.59 4.02
C SER A 84 -7.56 6.88 2.69
N SER A 85 -8.09 7.42 1.58
CA SER A 85 -7.95 6.85 0.24
C SER A 85 -6.49 6.69 -0.21
N SER A 86 -5.58 7.56 0.23
CA SER A 86 -4.14 7.46 -0.07
C SER A 86 -3.49 6.26 0.61
N SER A 87 -3.78 6.07 1.89
CA SER A 87 -3.21 5.00 2.72
C SER A 87 -3.76 3.66 2.28
N ALA A 88 -5.06 3.59 1.96
CA ALA A 88 -5.69 2.40 1.40
C ALA A 88 -5.05 1.99 0.06
N LEU A 89 -4.79 2.95 -0.84
CA LEU A 89 -4.14 2.67 -2.12
C LEU A 89 -2.68 2.21 -1.94
N THR A 90 -1.93 2.88 -1.07
CA THR A 90 -0.52 2.54 -0.78
C THR A 90 -0.42 1.12 -0.20
N CYS A 91 -1.28 0.78 0.78
CA CYS A 91 -1.36 -0.55 1.36
C CYS A 91 -1.73 -1.61 0.32
N ALA A 92 -2.76 -1.35 -0.49
CA ALA A 92 -3.19 -2.28 -1.52
C ALA A 92 -2.12 -2.50 -2.60
N ALA A 93 -1.37 -1.46 -2.96
CA ALA A 93 -0.25 -1.56 -3.88
C ALA A 93 0.89 -2.41 -3.28
N ALA A 94 1.27 -2.18 -2.03
CA ALA A 94 2.31 -2.97 -1.35
C ALA A 94 1.93 -4.45 -1.27
N VAL A 95 0.70 -4.78 -0.86
CA VAL A 95 0.19 -6.16 -0.81
C VAL A 95 0.17 -6.80 -2.21
N ALA A 96 -0.22 -6.05 -3.24
CA ALA A 96 -0.18 -6.55 -4.61
C ALA A 96 1.26 -6.87 -5.05
N VAL A 97 2.22 -5.98 -4.79
CA VAL A 97 3.64 -6.20 -5.12
C VAL A 97 4.19 -7.41 -4.37
N MET A 98 3.87 -7.57 -3.08
CA MET A 98 4.24 -8.76 -2.31
C MET A 98 3.71 -10.04 -2.94
N ALA A 99 2.43 -10.05 -3.33
CA ALA A 99 1.81 -11.21 -3.98
C ALA A 99 2.46 -11.52 -5.34
N ALA A 100 2.77 -10.49 -6.14
CA ALA A 100 3.42 -10.65 -7.44
C ALA A 100 4.84 -11.22 -7.34
N LEU A 101 5.57 -10.84 -6.29
CA LEU A 101 6.95 -11.26 -6.03
C LEU A 101 7.05 -12.47 -5.09
N ASN A 102 5.91 -13.05 -4.71
CA ASN A 102 5.79 -14.20 -3.81
C ASN A 102 6.50 -13.99 -2.45
N LEU A 103 6.30 -12.81 -1.88
CA LEU A 103 6.86 -12.39 -0.59
C LEU A 103 5.82 -12.59 0.52
N ASP A 104 6.24 -13.19 1.63
CA ASP A 104 5.40 -13.44 2.79
C ASP A 104 5.83 -12.58 3.97
N PHE A 105 5.11 -11.48 4.20
CA PHE A 105 5.30 -10.57 5.33
C PHE A 105 4.07 -10.65 6.24
N THR A 106 4.30 -10.56 7.55
CA THR A 106 3.21 -10.54 8.52
C THR A 106 2.38 -9.27 8.36
N LYS A 107 1.09 -9.32 8.69
CA LYS A 107 0.21 -8.13 8.66
C LYS A 107 0.77 -6.97 9.49
N THR A 108 1.40 -7.26 10.62
CA THR A 108 2.04 -6.26 11.47
C THR A 108 3.23 -5.60 10.78
N GLU A 109 4.08 -6.37 10.12
CA GLU A 109 5.18 -5.83 9.30
C GLU A 109 4.64 -4.94 8.19
N VAL A 110 3.59 -5.39 7.49
CA VAL A 110 2.96 -4.61 6.41
C VAL A 110 2.38 -3.30 6.92
N ALA A 111 1.67 -3.32 8.05
CA ALA A 111 1.14 -2.10 8.66
C ALA A 111 2.24 -1.12 9.08
N ASP A 112 3.35 -1.61 9.65
CA ASP A 112 4.47 -0.78 10.08
C ASP A 112 5.20 -0.14 8.90
N PHE A 113 5.59 -0.93 7.88
CA PHE A 113 6.32 -0.36 6.75
C PHE A 113 5.40 0.51 5.89
N ALA A 114 4.13 0.16 5.68
CA ALA A 114 3.23 0.98 4.87
C ALA A 114 3.09 2.42 5.41
N CYS A 115 3.13 2.60 6.73
CA CYS A 115 3.20 3.91 7.37
C CYS A 115 4.48 4.68 6.97
N LYS A 116 5.63 4.01 7.01
CA LYS A 116 6.92 4.61 6.59
C LYS A 116 6.91 4.96 5.11
N CYS A 117 6.30 4.14 4.27
CA CYS A 117 6.38 4.28 2.82
C CYS A 117 5.49 5.39 2.28
N GLU A 118 4.36 5.68 2.92
CA GLU A 118 3.55 6.85 2.55
C GLU A 118 4.30 8.19 2.78
N ARG A 119 5.30 8.19 3.67
CA ARG A 119 6.18 9.37 3.87
C ARG A 119 7.03 9.69 2.65
N HIS A 120 7.32 8.70 1.78
CA HIS A 120 7.97 8.93 0.49
C HIS A 120 7.13 9.82 -0.44
N CYS A 121 5.81 9.83 -0.24
CA CYS A 121 4.88 10.67 -0.97
C CYS A 121 4.75 12.07 -0.33
N GLY A 122 5.56 12.40 0.68
CA GLY A 122 5.54 13.68 1.40
C GLY A 122 4.51 13.77 2.53
N MET A 123 3.77 12.68 2.81
CA MET A 123 2.71 12.64 3.81
C MET A 123 3.26 12.21 5.18
N GLN A 124 3.10 13.03 6.21
CA GLN A 124 3.49 12.68 7.59
C GLN A 124 2.36 11.91 8.29
N SER A 125 2.12 10.66 7.90
CA SER A 125 1.05 9.84 8.49
C SER A 125 1.44 9.18 9.82
N GLY A 126 0.43 8.99 10.67
CA GLY A 126 0.57 8.44 12.02
C GLY A 126 0.43 6.91 12.13
N GLY A 127 0.10 6.21 11.03
CA GLY A 127 0.05 4.74 10.97
C GLY A 127 -1.32 4.10 11.20
N MET A 128 -2.32 4.85 11.71
CA MET A 128 -3.66 4.32 12.00
C MET A 128 -4.35 3.76 10.75
N ASP A 129 -4.31 4.53 9.67
CA ASP A 129 -5.03 4.22 8.43
C ASP A 129 -4.48 2.98 7.73
N GLN A 130 -3.15 2.80 7.79
CA GLN A 130 -2.44 1.64 7.28
C GLN A 130 -2.72 0.42 8.15
N ALA A 131 -2.65 0.59 9.47
CA ALA A 131 -2.95 -0.48 10.42
C ALA A 131 -4.37 -1.03 10.22
N ILE A 132 -5.38 -0.17 10.11
CA ILE A 132 -6.76 -0.62 9.90
C ILE A 132 -6.97 -1.17 8.49
N SER A 133 -6.32 -0.61 7.47
CA SER A 133 -6.39 -1.12 6.08
C SER A 133 -5.86 -2.56 5.96
N ILE A 134 -4.83 -2.91 6.74
CA ILE A 134 -4.17 -4.23 6.68
C ILE A 134 -4.77 -5.23 7.68
N MET A 135 -5.09 -4.79 8.88
CA MET A 135 -5.51 -5.67 10.00
C MET A 135 -7.02 -5.66 10.25
N GLY A 136 -7.77 -4.80 9.56
CA GLY A 136 -9.22 -4.71 9.67
C GLY A 136 -9.93 -6.03 9.38
N GLN A 137 -11.07 -6.22 10.05
CA GLN A 137 -11.91 -7.39 9.89
C GLN A 137 -13.38 -6.95 9.86
N SER A 138 -14.16 -7.58 8.99
CA SER A 138 -15.59 -7.27 8.85
C SER A 138 -16.32 -7.46 10.19
N GLY A 139 -17.09 -6.45 10.59
CA GLY A 139 -17.89 -6.45 11.81
C GLY A 139 -17.11 -6.26 13.11
N VAL A 140 -15.81 -5.96 13.06
CA VAL A 140 -14.95 -5.87 14.26
C VAL A 140 -14.20 -4.55 14.28
N ALA A 141 -14.32 -3.81 15.38
CA ALA A 141 -13.48 -2.64 15.65
C ALA A 141 -12.10 -3.09 16.11
N LYS A 142 -11.08 -2.24 15.94
CA LYS A 142 -9.71 -2.54 16.41
C LYS A 142 -9.22 -1.46 17.35
N LEU A 143 -8.66 -1.86 18.49
CA LEU A 143 -7.79 -1.03 19.31
C LEU A 143 -6.37 -1.13 18.73
N VAL A 144 -5.84 -0.02 18.23
CA VAL A 144 -4.53 0.01 17.57
C VAL A 144 -3.48 0.63 18.49
N ASP A 145 -2.44 -0.14 18.80
CA ASP A 145 -1.22 0.33 19.44
C ASP A 145 -0.15 0.57 18.37
N PHE A 146 0.76 1.53 18.59
CA PHE A 146 1.79 1.91 17.60
C PHE A 146 3.23 1.61 18.03
N ASN A 147 3.44 1.12 19.27
CA ASN A 147 4.78 0.83 19.79
C ASN A 147 4.80 -0.47 20.62
N PRO A 148 4.95 -1.64 19.98
CA PRO A 148 4.96 -1.87 18.53
C PRO A 148 3.55 -1.82 17.92
N VAL A 149 3.44 -1.80 16.59
CA VAL A 149 2.15 -1.85 15.90
C VAL A 149 1.39 -3.13 16.28
N ARG A 150 0.20 -3.00 16.86
CA ARG A 150 -0.70 -4.11 17.21
C ARG A 150 -2.14 -3.69 16.97
N ALA A 151 -2.99 -4.65 16.59
CA ALA A 151 -4.42 -4.45 16.49
C ALA A 151 -5.14 -5.52 17.33
N THR A 152 -5.85 -5.08 18.36
CA THR A 152 -6.64 -5.94 19.23
C THR A 152 -8.11 -5.81 18.88
N ASP A 153 -8.81 -6.93 18.76
CA ASP A 153 -10.21 -6.98 18.41
C ASP A 153 -11.07 -6.38 19.53
N VAL A 154 -11.94 -5.45 19.15
CA VAL A 154 -12.93 -4.84 20.03
C VAL A 154 -14.30 -5.18 19.49
N GLN A 155 -15.00 -6.04 20.24
CA GLN A 155 -16.37 -6.39 19.94
C GLN A 155 -17.28 -5.25 20.35
N LEU A 156 -18.13 -4.81 19.42
CA LEU A 156 -19.16 -3.84 19.74
C LEU A 156 -20.19 -4.44 20.70
N PRO A 157 -20.77 -3.63 21.62
CA PRO A 157 -21.91 -4.07 22.41
C PRO A 157 -23.07 -4.54 21.52
N GLU A 158 -23.85 -5.49 22.02
CA GLU A 158 -25.02 -6.00 21.30
C GLU A 158 -25.98 -4.85 20.92
N GLY A 159 -26.46 -4.84 19.67
CA GLY A 159 -27.31 -3.77 19.12
C GLY A 159 -26.57 -2.52 18.67
N SER A 160 -25.24 -2.46 18.77
CA SER A 160 -24.44 -1.34 18.25
C SER A 160 -23.96 -1.60 16.81
N VAL A 161 -24.00 -0.57 15.97
CA VAL A 161 -23.51 -0.61 14.59
C VAL A 161 -22.62 0.59 14.30
N PHE A 162 -21.63 0.42 13.42
CA PHE A 162 -20.96 1.54 12.78
C PHE A 162 -21.85 2.04 11.62
N LEU A 163 -22.16 3.34 11.61
CA LEU A 163 -22.93 4.02 10.56
C LEU A 163 -22.00 4.70 9.56
#